data_AF-A0A6N7KX05-F1
#
_entry.id   AF-A0A6N7KX05-F1
#
_cell.length_a   1.000
_cell.length_b   1.000
_cell.length_c   1.000
_cell.angle_alpha   90.00
_cell.angle_beta   90.00
_cell.angle_gamma   90.00
#
_symmetry.space_group_name_H-M   'P 1'
#
loop_
_entity.id
_entity.type
_entity.pdbx_description
1 polymer ?
#
loop_
_entity_poly.entity_id
_entity_poly.type
_entity_poly.pdbx_seq_one_letter_code
_entity_poly.pdbx_strand_id
1 'polypeptide(L)'
;MTAEVLPVELLLRNLKFRPSMFFLDGSFAQYVAFFSGFGVSSEAAEVPFLDGFAEWIAAHARSGHNLTWPTLVLRSIWPEWNGSVSDWSKLDSISDKHAVRVLFELLAAFKGIDPGVLGLATDGTP
;
A
#
# COMPACT_ATOMS: atom_id res chain seq x y z
N MET A 1 0.81 -19.13 -23.25
CA MET A 1 -0.23 -18.86 -22.24
C MET A 1 0.03 -17.48 -21.70
N THR A 2 -0.63 -16.46 -22.25
CA THR A 2 -0.59 -15.10 -21.72
C THR A 2 -1.38 -15.11 -20.42
N ALA A 3 -0.69 -15.08 -19.28
CA ALA A 3 -1.34 -14.74 -18.02
C ALA A 3 -2.00 -13.38 -18.25
N GLU A 4 -3.32 -13.35 -18.15
CA GLU A 4 -4.08 -12.12 -18.25
C GLU A 4 -3.59 -11.22 -17.12
N VAL A 5 -2.78 -10.21 -17.46
CA VAL A 5 -2.29 -9.23 -16.48
C VAL A 5 -3.54 -8.50 -16.00
N LEU A 6 -4.03 -8.89 -14.82
CA LEU A 6 -5.17 -8.23 -14.21
C LEU A 6 -4.83 -6.73 -14.14
N PRO A 7 -5.70 -5.82 -14.65
CA PRO A 7 -5.44 -4.41 -14.56
C PRO A 7 -5.12 -4.04 -13.11
N VAL A 8 -4.01 -3.35 -12.89
CA VAL A 8 -3.50 -2.94 -11.57
C VAL A 8 -4.60 -2.30 -10.70
N GLU A 9 -5.47 -1.54 -11.36
CA GLU A 9 -6.66 -0.91 -10.82
C GLU A 9 -7.68 -1.93 -10.29
N LEU A 10 -7.99 -2.97 -11.08
CA LEU A 10 -8.93 -4.02 -10.71
C LEU A 10 -8.41 -4.85 -9.52
N LEU A 11 -7.09 -5.12 -9.49
CA LEU A 11 -6.45 -5.77 -8.35
C LEU A 11 -6.63 -4.95 -7.07
N LEU A 12 -6.25 -3.67 -7.08
CA LEU A 12 -6.37 -2.79 -5.93
C LEU A 12 -7.81 -2.60 -5.49
N ARG A 13 -8.74 -2.48 -6.43
CA ARG A 13 -10.18 -2.39 -6.15
C ARG A 13 -10.68 -3.65 -5.44
N ASN A 14 -10.32 -4.84 -5.93
CA ASN A 14 -10.73 -6.10 -5.32
C ASN A 14 -10.10 -6.30 -3.94
N LEU A 15 -8.83 -5.92 -3.76
CA LEU A 15 -8.18 -5.98 -2.46
C LEU A 15 -8.86 -5.07 -1.44
N LYS A 16 -9.21 -3.83 -1.83
CA LYS A 16 -9.86 -2.87 -0.92
C LYS A 16 -11.28 -3.25 -0.56
N PHE A 17 -12.09 -3.67 -1.54
CA PHE A 17 -13.53 -3.91 -1.32
C PHE A 17 -13.88 -5.37 -0.99
N ARG A 18 -12.99 -6.32 -1.30
CA ARG A 18 -13.20 -7.75 -1.08
C ARG A 18 -11.96 -8.44 -0.50
N PRO A 19 -11.37 -7.92 0.60
CA PRO A 19 -10.13 -8.44 1.17
C PRO A 19 -10.18 -9.93 1.47
N SER A 20 -11.33 -10.43 1.96
CA SER A 20 -11.50 -11.85 2.29
C SER A 20 -11.39 -12.80 1.10
N MET A 21 -11.57 -12.34 -0.15
CA MET A 21 -11.32 -13.16 -1.34
C MET A 21 -9.83 -13.50 -1.51
N PHE A 22 -8.95 -12.71 -0.89
CA PHE A 22 -7.50 -12.89 -0.89
C PHE A 22 -6.99 -13.40 0.46
N PHE A 23 -7.88 -13.95 1.30
CA PHE A 23 -7.59 -14.35 2.67
C PHE A 23 -7.08 -13.21 3.56
N LEU A 24 -7.46 -11.97 3.24
CA LEU A 24 -7.11 -10.80 4.03
C LEU A 24 -8.20 -10.48 5.07
N ASP A 25 -7.79 -10.22 6.31
CA ASP A 25 -8.64 -9.80 7.43
C ASP A 25 -8.86 -8.28 7.48
N GLY A 26 -8.19 -7.54 6.60
CA GLY A 26 -8.28 -6.09 6.50
C GLY A 26 -7.30 -5.34 7.39
N SER A 27 -6.42 -6.02 8.12
CA SER A 27 -5.32 -5.39 8.86
C SER A 27 -4.20 -4.91 7.92
N PHE A 28 -3.53 -3.84 8.31
CA PHE A 28 -2.37 -3.31 7.60
C PHE A 28 -1.27 -4.36 7.47
N ALA A 29 -1.04 -5.15 8.53
CA ALA A 29 -0.04 -6.21 8.54
C ALA A 29 -0.27 -7.26 7.46
N GLN A 30 -1.52 -7.69 7.22
CA GLN A 30 -1.82 -8.65 6.17
C GLN A 30 -1.68 -8.05 4.77
N TYR A 31 -2.03 -6.78 4.56
CA TYR A 31 -1.74 -6.11 3.29
C TYR A 31 -0.24 -5.97 3.05
N VAL A 32 0.55 -5.65 4.08
CA VAL A 32 2.02 -5.61 3.98
C VAL A 32 2.59 -6.96 3.55
N ALA A 33 2.15 -8.04 4.19
CA ALA A 33 2.55 -9.39 3.82
C ALA A 33 2.13 -9.73 2.38
N PHE A 34 0.88 -9.41 2.00
CA PHE A 34 0.36 -9.64 0.66
C PHE A 34 1.18 -8.93 -0.41
N PHE A 35 1.38 -7.61 -0.30
CA PHE A 35 2.08 -6.85 -1.33
C PHE A 35 3.58 -7.16 -1.38
N SER A 36 4.20 -7.48 -0.24
CA SER A 36 5.59 -7.94 -0.21
C SER A 36 5.75 -9.29 -0.93
N GLY A 37 4.81 -10.22 -0.74
CA GLY A 37 4.79 -11.50 -1.47
C GLY A 37 4.44 -11.34 -2.95
N PHE A 38 3.44 -10.51 -3.26
CA PHE A 38 3.01 -10.24 -4.63
C PHE A 38 4.14 -9.62 -5.46
N GLY A 39 4.85 -8.64 -4.92
CA GLY A 39 6.01 -7.99 -5.57
C GLY A 39 7.19 -8.93 -5.82
N VAL A 40 7.33 -10.02 -5.05
CA VAL A 40 8.35 -11.05 -5.27
C VAL A 40 7.90 -12.10 -6.31
N SER A 41 6.60 -12.41 -6.37
CA SER A 41 6.06 -13.43 -7.27
C SER A 41 5.76 -12.95 -8.70
N SER A 42 5.82 -11.64 -8.95
CA SER A 42 5.39 -11.03 -10.21
C SER A 42 6.38 -11.21 -11.37
N GLU A 43 7.08 -12.35 -11.46
CA GLU A 43 7.92 -12.73 -12.63
C GLU A 43 7.15 -12.69 -13.96
N ALA A 44 5.82 -12.56 -13.92
CA ALA A 44 4.94 -12.37 -15.09
C ALA A 44 4.71 -10.90 -15.51
N ALA A 45 5.23 -9.91 -14.77
CA ALA A 45 5.15 -8.49 -15.13
C ALA A 45 6.55 -7.96 -15.49
N GLU A 46 6.67 -7.16 -16.55
CA GLU A 46 7.94 -6.54 -16.97
C GLU A 46 8.58 -5.66 -15.88
N VAL A 47 7.80 -5.23 -14.87
CA VAL A 47 8.27 -4.47 -13.71
C VAL A 47 7.55 -4.97 -12.44
N PRO A 48 8.27 -5.26 -11.33
CA PRO A 48 7.65 -5.65 -10.06
C PRO A 48 6.67 -4.58 -9.55
N PHE A 49 5.54 -5.01 -8.98
CA PHE A 49 4.45 -4.11 -8.60
C PHE A 49 4.87 -2.98 -7.63
N LEU A 50 5.82 -3.24 -6.73
CA LEU A 50 6.33 -2.26 -5.76
C LEU A 50 7.70 -1.68 -6.11
N ASP A 51 8.23 -1.94 -7.31
CA ASP A 51 9.56 -1.43 -7.68
C ASP A 51 9.58 0.10 -7.66
N GLY A 52 10.49 0.70 -6.89
CA GLY A 52 10.58 2.15 -6.68
C GLY A 52 9.55 2.75 -5.71
N PHE A 53 8.66 1.94 -5.08
CA PHE A 53 7.60 2.47 -4.22
C PHE A 53 8.15 3.12 -2.94
N ALA A 54 9.17 2.53 -2.32
CA ALA A 54 9.76 3.08 -1.10
C ALA A 54 10.41 4.44 -1.36
N GLU A 55 11.17 4.54 -2.44
CA GLU A 55 11.84 5.77 -2.91
C GLU A 55 10.81 6.85 -3.24
N TRP A 56 9.73 6.47 -3.91
CA TRP A 56 8.63 7.37 -4.23
C TRP A 56 7.96 7.93 -2.97
N ILE A 57 7.62 7.09 -1.99
CA ILE A 57 7.05 7.57 -0.72
C ILE A 57 8.04 8.48 0.01
N ALA A 58 9.33 8.09 0.09
CA ALA A 58 10.35 8.88 0.78
C ALA A 58 10.50 10.29 0.15
N ALA A 59 10.50 10.37 -1.18
CA ALA A 59 10.53 11.63 -1.91
C ALA A 59 9.24 12.47 -1.68
N HIS A 60 8.08 11.82 -1.68
CA HIS A 60 6.79 12.48 -1.47
C HIS A 60 6.63 13.01 -0.03
N ALA A 61 7.03 12.23 0.96
CA ALA A 61 6.93 12.55 2.39
C ALA A 61 8.14 13.34 2.94
N ARG A 62 9.09 13.76 2.08
CA ARG A 62 10.36 14.40 2.46
C ARG A 62 11.10 13.67 3.59
N SER A 63 10.99 12.35 3.62
CA SER A 63 11.55 11.48 4.65
C SER A 63 12.85 10.84 4.16
N GLY A 64 13.71 10.42 5.11
CA GLY A 64 14.90 9.65 4.77
C GLY A 64 14.54 8.33 4.08
N HIS A 65 15.32 7.94 3.06
CA HIS A 65 15.12 6.71 2.26
C HIS A 65 15.61 5.43 2.95
N ASN A 66 16.03 5.50 4.22
CA ASN A 66 16.63 4.39 4.95
C ASN A 66 15.60 3.49 5.66
N LEU A 67 14.31 3.62 5.32
CA LEU A 67 13.22 2.89 5.93
C LEU A 67 12.54 1.96 4.95
N THR A 68 11.97 0.87 5.46
CA THR A 68 11.11 -0.01 4.67
C THR A 68 9.82 0.72 4.27
N TRP A 69 9.24 0.37 3.12
CA TRP A 69 8.01 1.00 2.64
C TRP A 69 6.84 0.95 3.65
N PRO A 70 6.62 -0.12 4.46
CA PRO A 70 5.55 -0.12 5.45
C PRO A 70 5.77 0.95 6.52
N THR A 71 7.03 1.15 6.91
CA THR A 71 7.42 2.20 7.86
C THR A 71 7.19 3.59 7.28
N LEU A 72 7.47 3.79 5.99
CA LEU A 72 7.23 5.06 5.31
C LEU A 72 5.73 5.39 5.21
N VAL A 73 4.87 4.38 5.01
CA VAL A 73 3.41 4.55 5.07
C VAL A 73 2.98 5.02 6.45
N LEU A 74 3.45 4.37 7.52
CA LEU A 74 3.10 4.77 8.89
C LEU A 74 3.65 6.15 9.25
N ARG A 75 4.85 6.50 8.80
CA ARG A 75 5.41 7.85 8.97
C ARG A 75 4.64 8.95 8.25
N SER A 76 3.96 8.61 7.16
CA SER A 76 3.09 9.56 6.46
C SER A 76 1.86 9.93 7.31
N ILE A 77 1.53 9.12 8.32
CA ILE A 77 0.44 9.34 9.28
C ILE A 77 0.97 9.92 10.58
N TRP A 78 2.05 9.33 11.11
CA TRP A 78 2.66 9.64 12.40
C TRP A 78 4.15 9.95 12.19
N PRO A 79 4.53 11.23 11.99
CA PRO A 79 5.91 11.63 11.70
C PRO A 79 6.92 11.16 12.75
N GLU A 80 6.50 11.06 14.01
CA GLU A 80 7.29 10.56 15.14
C GLU A 80 7.47 9.02 15.17
N TRP A 81 6.86 8.27 14.26
CA TRP A 81 7.00 6.82 14.19
C TRP A 81 8.46 6.42 13.97
N ASN A 82 9.03 5.66 14.91
CA ASN A 82 10.47 5.37 14.94
C ASN A 82 10.87 4.13 14.12
N GLY A 83 9.92 3.43 13.50
CA GLY A 83 10.20 2.37 12.53
C GLY A 83 10.55 1.00 13.12
N SER A 84 10.19 0.72 14.36
CA SER A 84 10.27 -0.64 14.89
C SER A 84 9.38 -1.59 14.07
N VAL A 85 10.01 -2.61 13.47
CA VAL A 85 9.36 -3.67 12.67
C VAL A 85 8.32 -4.45 13.49
N SER A 86 8.38 -4.37 14.82
CA SER A 86 7.45 -5.07 15.71
C SER A 86 6.12 -4.33 15.94
N ASP A 87 6.02 -3.07 15.50
CA ASP A 87 4.89 -2.20 15.89
C ASP A 87 3.80 -2.13 14.81
N TRP A 88 4.13 -2.34 13.53
CA TRP A 88 3.13 -2.33 12.44
C TRP A 88 2.23 -3.57 12.42
N SER A 89 2.61 -4.66 13.09
CA SER A 89 1.79 -5.87 13.27
C SER A 89 0.87 -5.82 14.49
N LYS A 90 0.93 -4.75 15.28
CA LYS A 90 0.22 -4.60 16.56
C LYS A 90 -0.60 -3.31 16.65
N LEU A 91 -0.99 -2.75 15.51
CA LEU A 91 -1.86 -1.58 15.48
C LEU A 91 -3.22 -1.92 16.12
N ASP A 92 -3.77 -0.97 16.87
CA ASP A 92 -5.17 -1.05 17.28
C ASP A 92 -6.09 -0.90 16.05
N SER A 93 -7.36 -1.28 16.17
CA SER A 93 -8.30 -1.31 15.04
C SER A 93 -8.51 0.04 14.34
N ILE A 94 -8.37 1.17 15.05
CA ILE A 94 -8.51 2.51 14.46
C ILE A 94 -7.26 2.84 13.65
N SER A 95 -6.10 2.65 14.26
CA SER A 95 -4.79 2.84 13.64
C SER A 95 -4.62 1.95 12.41
N ASP A 96 -5.12 0.70 12.46
CA ASP A 96 -5.08 -0.26 11.35
C ASP A 96 -5.89 0.24 10.15
N LYS A 97 -7.14 0.65 10.38
CA LYS A 97 -8.01 1.18 9.30
C LYS A 97 -7.42 2.44 8.68
N HIS A 98 -6.81 3.30 9.49
CA HIS A 98 -6.16 4.50 9.00
C HIS A 98 -4.93 4.17 8.15
N ALA A 99 -4.08 3.26 8.62
CA ALA A 99 -2.91 2.78 7.89
C ALA A 99 -3.27 2.11 6.56
N VAL A 100 -4.32 1.29 6.55
CA VAL A 100 -4.85 0.67 5.31
C VAL A 100 -5.38 1.72 4.35
N ARG A 101 -6.15 2.70 4.82
CA ARG A 101 -6.63 3.79 3.97
C ARG A 101 -5.46 4.52 3.29
N VAL A 102 -4.47 4.96 4.06
CA VAL A 102 -3.30 5.69 3.53
C VAL A 102 -2.45 4.82 2.62
N LEU A 103 -2.32 3.51 2.90
CA LEU A 103 -1.68 2.57 1.97
C LEU A 103 -2.33 2.60 0.59
N PHE A 104 -3.66 2.51 0.51
CA PHE A 104 -4.37 2.53 -0.77
C PHE A 104 -4.31 3.91 -1.45
N GLU A 105 -4.28 5.01 -0.70
CA GLU A 105 -4.07 6.36 -1.23
C GLU A 105 -2.68 6.51 -1.87
N LEU A 106 -1.62 6.07 -1.17
CA LEU A 106 -0.25 6.09 -1.67
C LEU A 106 -0.05 5.17 -2.88
N LEU A 107 -0.66 3.97 -2.88
CA LEU A 107 -0.62 3.06 -4.01
C LEU A 107 -1.34 3.62 -5.24
N ALA A 108 -2.50 4.27 -5.04
CA ALA A 108 -3.22 4.92 -6.13
C ALA A 108 -2.37 6.04 -6.75
N ALA A 109 -1.83 6.93 -5.92
CA ALA A 109 -0.98 8.03 -6.36
C ALA A 109 0.29 7.53 -7.07
N PHE A 110 0.96 6.52 -6.51
CA PHE A 110 2.16 5.91 -7.12
C PHE A 110 1.87 5.29 -8.49
N LYS A 111 0.70 4.66 -8.66
CA LYS A 111 0.29 4.02 -9.92
C LYS A 111 -0.46 4.95 -10.87
N GLY A 112 -0.68 6.21 -10.50
CA GLY A 112 -1.45 7.16 -11.31
C GLY A 112 -2.93 6.76 -11.46
N ILE A 113 -3.48 6.05 -10.48
CA ILE A 113 -4.88 5.61 -10.46
C ILE A 113 -5.74 6.67 -9.78
N ASP A 114 -6.91 6.96 -10.35
CA ASP A 114 -7.88 7.86 -9.74
C ASP A 114 -8.37 7.29 -8.38
N PRO A 115 -8.20 8.01 -7.26
CA PRO A 115 -8.67 7.57 -5.95
C PRO A 115 -10.18 7.27 -5.91
N GLY A 116 -10.99 7.93 -6.75
CA GLY A 116 -12.43 7.68 -6.86
C GLY A 116 -12.77 6.25 -7.28
N VAL A 117 -11.94 5.61 -8.11
CA VAL A 117 -12.11 4.20 -8.51
C VAL A 117 -12.01 3.25 -7.31
N LEU A 118 -11.11 3.58 -6.39
CA LEU A 118 -10.94 2.84 -5.15
C LEU A 118 -11.98 3.29 -4.11
N GLY A 119 -12.89 4.21 -4.38
CA GLY A 119 -13.79 4.79 -3.39
C GLY A 119 -13.03 5.42 -2.22
N LEU A 120 -11.88 6.02 -2.51
CA LEU A 120 -11.18 6.93 -1.61
C LEU A 120 -11.77 8.33 -1.84
N ALA A 121 -11.82 9.15 -0.80
CA ALA A 121 -12.27 10.53 -0.96
C ALA A 121 -11.33 11.26 -1.91
N THR A 122 -11.89 11.88 -2.95
CA THR A 122 -11.19 12.87 -3.78
C THR A 122 -11.19 14.20 -3.02
N ASP A 123 -10.57 14.25 -1.85
CA ASP A 123 -10.52 15.52 -1.11
C ASP A 123 -9.53 16.44 -1.81
N GLY A 124 -10.09 17.53 -2.36
CA GLY A 124 -9.37 18.53 -3.14
C GLY A 124 -8.24 19.17 -2.34
N THR A 125 -7.09 19.26 -3.00
CA THR A 125 -5.95 20.12 -2.64
C THR A 125 -6.44 21.58 -2.50
N PRO A 126 -5.99 22.33 -1.48
CA PRO A 126 -4.59 22.77 -1.37
C PRO A 126 -3.82 22.19 -0.18
#